data_AF-D7V1B9-F1
#
_entry.id   AF-D7V1B9-F1
#
_cell.length_a   1.000
_cell.length_b   1.000
_cell.length_c   1.000
_cell.angle_alpha   90.00
_cell.angle_beta   90.00
_cell.angle_gamma   90.00
#
_symmetry.space_group_name_H-M   'P 1'
#
loop_
_entity.id
_entity.type
_entity.pdbx_description
1 polymer ?
#
loop_
_entity_poly.entity_id
_entity_poly.type
_entity_poly.pdbx_seq_one_letter_code
_entity_poly.pdbx_strand_id
1 'polypeptide(L)' 'MFSIAPVMLELFEAAYGTDLCWLYEKDVHIGFYDLNKDKEVEIEEIMQSK' A
#
# COMPACT_ATOMS: atom_id res chain seq x y z
N MET A 1 -4.81 -4.99 22.73
CA MET A 1 -3.55 -5.50 22.16
C MET A 1 -3.54 -5.09 20.70
N PHE A 2 -2.53 -4.36 20.24
CA PHE A 2 -2.45 -3.91 18.84
C PHE A 2 -1.73 -4.97 18.01
N SER A 3 -2.19 -5.18 16.77
CA SER A 3 -1.57 -6.09 15.81
C SER A 3 -1.18 -5.33 14.56
N ILE A 4 -0.07 -5.73 13.95
CA ILE A 4 0.34 -5.22 12.64
C ILE A 4 -0.63 -5.75 11.59
N ALA A 5 -1.09 -4.89 10.68
CA ALA A 5 -1.91 -5.32 9.55
C ALA A 5 -1.06 -6.22 8.62
N PRO A 6 -1.57 -7.39 8.16
CA PRO A 6 -0.78 -8.31 7.31
C PRO A 6 -0.11 -7.64 6.12
N VAL A 7 -0.82 -6.69 5.49
CA VAL A 7 -0.36 -5.89 4.35
C VAL A 7 0.91 -5.10 4.63
N MET A 8 1.19 -4.74 5.89
CA MET A 8 2.45 -4.07 6.27
C MET A 8 3.67 -4.99 6.13
N LEU A 9 3.49 -6.30 6.30
CA LEU A 9 4.58 -7.27 6.13
C LEU A 9 4.90 -7.47 4.66
N GLU A 10 3.90 -7.42 3.79
CA GLU A 10 4.07 -7.48 2.33
C GLU A 10 4.83 -6.24 1.83
N LEU A 11 4.38 -5.04 2.23
CA LEU A 11 5.05 -3.78 1.89
C LEU A 11 6.47 -3.65 2.43
N PHE A 12 6.81 -4.36 3.50
CA PHE A 12 8.16 -4.33 4.07
C PHE A 12 9.22 -4.84 3.08
N GLU A 13 8.84 -5.74 2.17
CA GLU A 13 9.72 -6.27 1.13
C GLU A 13 9.65 -5.48 -0.19
N ALA A 14 8.73 -4.51 -0.30
CA ALA A 14 8.58 -3.70 -1.51
C ALA A 14 9.79 -2.77 -1.74
N ALA A 15 9.99 -2.34 -2.98
CA ALA A 15 11.02 -1.35 -3.30
C ALA A 15 10.76 -0.02 -2.59
N TYR A 16 11.82 0.58 -2.04
CA TYR A 16 11.78 1.90 -1.43
C TYR A 16 11.47 2.98 -2.47
N GLY A 17 10.80 4.06 -2.04
CA GLY A 17 10.65 5.28 -2.85
C GLY A 17 9.25 5.52 -3.42
N THR A 18 8.25 4.73 -3.02
CA THR A 18 6.85 5.01 -3.34
C THR A 18 6.16 5.65 -2.14
N ASP A 19 5.66 6.86 -2.34
CA ASP A 19 4.82 7.55 -1.35
C ASP A 19 3.38 7.04 -1.49
N LEU A 20 2.95 6.20 -0.55
CA LEU A 20 1.65 5.54 -0.57
C LEU A 20 0.68 6.15 0.44
N CYS A 21 -0.50 6.55 -0.03
CA CYS A 21 -1.65 6.82 0.81
C CYS A 21 -2.53 5.57 0.91
N TRP A 22 -3.04 5.30 2.10
CA TRP A 22 -3.97 4.18 2.34
C TRP A 22 -5.39 4.64 2.03
N LEU A 23 -6.12 3.83 1.26
CA LEU A 23 -7.51 4.07 0.92
C LEU A 23 -8.42 3.22 1.80
N TYR A 24 -9.46 3.87 2.31
CA TYR A 24 -10.44 3.25 3.17
C TYR A 24 -11.86 3.58 2.72
N GLU A 25 -12.73 2.57 2.76
CA GLU A 25 -14.17 2.75 2.65
C GLU A 25 -14.85 2.10 3.86
N LYS A 26 -15.65 2.88 4.61
CA LYS A 26 -16.35 2.41 5.83
C LYS A 26 -15.41 1.70 6.82
N ASP A 27 -14.25 2.32 7.08
CA ASP A 27 -13.17 1.81 7.94
C ASP A 27 -12.51 0.49 7.48
N VAL A 28 -12.80 0.04 6.26
CA VAL A 28 -12.16 -1.12 5.63
C VAL A 28 -11.09 -0.63 4.67
N HIS A 29 -9.86 -1.14 4.80
CA HIS A 29 -8.79 -0.88 3.85
C HIS A 29 -9.14 -1.52 2.49
N ILE A 30 -9.17 -0.70 1.43
CA ILE A 30 -9.55 -1.15 0.08
C ILE A 30 -8.42 -1.09 -0.94
N GLY A 31 -7.30 -0.44 -0.62
CA GLY A 31 -6.16 -0.32 -1.54
C GLY A 31 -5.27 0.88 -1.23
N PHE A 32 -4.46 1.25 -2.20
CA PHE A 32 -3.46 2.31 -2.06
C PHE A 32 -3.57 3.35 -3.17
N TYR A 33 -3.08 4.55 -2.88
CA TYR A 33 -2.89 5.60 -3.86
C TYR A 33 -1.40 5.97 -3.92
N ASP A 34 -0.80 5.87 -5.09
CA ASP A 34 0.59 6.23 -5.36
C ASP A 34 0.66 7.74 -5.64
N LEU A 35 1.20 8.50 -4.69
CA LEU A 35 1.31 9.96 -4.79
C LEU A 35 2.32 10.40 -5.86
N ASN A 36 3.30 9.56 -6.20
CA ASN A 36 4.29 9.88 -7.23
C ASN A 36 3.70 9.71 -8.64
N LYS A 37 2.76 8.76 -8.80
CA LYS A 37 2.12 8.46 -10.09
C LYS A 37 0.72 9.07 -10.24
N ASP A 38 0.19 9.69 -9.19
CA ASP A 38 -1.15 10.30 -9.15
C ASP A 38 -2.26 9.31 -9.58
N LYS A 39 -2.20 8.08 -9.05
CA LYS A 39 -3.17 7.02 -9.37
C LYS A 39 -3.38 6.03 -8.21
N GLU A 40 -4.55 5.39 -8.20
CA GLU A 40 -4.78 4.18 -7.40
C GLU A 40 -3.87 3.05 -7.88
N VAL A 41 -3.38 2.25 -6.93
CA VAL A 41 -2.50 1.11 -7.17
C VAL A 41 -2.88 -0.07 -6.27
N GLU A 42 -2.81 -1.27 -6.82
CA GLU A 42 -2.96 -2.52 -6.07
C GLU A 42 -1.61 -2.95 -5.47
N ILE A 43 -1.64 -3.84 -4.45
CA ILE A 43 -0.41 -4.26 -3.77
C ILE A 43 0.53 -5.01 -4.72
N GLU A 44 -0.01 -5.75 -5.68
CA GLU A 44 0.74 -6.47 -6.70
C GLU A 44 1.57 -5.51 -7.57
N GLU A 45 1.04 -4.33 -7.90
CA GLU A 45 1.77 -3.30 -8.66
C GLU A 45 2.89 -2.67 -7.82
N ILE A 46 2.64 -2.50 -6.52
CA ILE A 46 3.63 -1.98 -5.56
C ILE A 46 4.80 -2.97 -5.44
N MET A 47 4.50 -4.26 -5.29
CA MET A 47 5.51 -5.32 -5.15
C MET A 47 6.31 -5.57 -6.43
N GLN A 48 5.77 -5.26 -7.61
CA GLN A 48 6.44 -5.44 -8.91
C GLN A 48 7.30 -4.25 -9.35
N SER A 49 7.21 -3.11 -8.65
CA SER A 49 7.98 -1.92 -8.97
C SER A 49 9.46 -2.17 -8.64
N LYS A 50 10.30 -2.38 -9.67
CA LYS A 50 11.76 -2.44 -9.58
C LYS A 50 12.40 -1.12 -9.98
#